data_AF-A0A9P6MAQ0-F1
#
_entry.id   AF-A0A9P6MAQ0-F1
#
_cell.length_a   1.000
_cell.length_b   1.000
_cell.length_c   1.000
_cell.angle_alpha   90.00
_cell.angle_beta   90.00
_cell.angle_gamma   90.00
#
_symmetry.space_group_name_H-M   'P 1'
#
loop_
_entity.id
_entity.type
_entity.pdbx_description
1 polymer ?
#
loop_
_entity_poly.entity_id
_entity_poly.type
_entity_poly.pdbx_seq_one_letter_code
_entity_poly.pdbx_strand_id
1 'polypeptide(L)'
;VPTIFGSSVDGTKIHAQGAAECTRVIPHDYIIMSRLPGVPLDSVWDNMSLAERKQVVDQVAEVFARLRSIQLSAIGNFVRGPNGRPIVGPMMEGSSDGEDEGEGRRRGPFPSWSAFVVTNIKQEIKYMLQSENKFVETTAYLLRIETLINTIESGDLERRFGSGSTKMDTLPEGVEQSISFLHGDFESRNMLVVGTKIVGLLDFEFAGGFPSEQEWCAGFEWLMARAEDPFDEGEQEKLRNMSDDQRELLEYFLRILKDKYGLQPYGKDHQEYKVVLYHLQVNIAPWWLRDTSREDWTEKQTQSMKTAADSLDRALKYLRC
;
A
#
# COMPACT_ATOMS: atom_id res chain seq x y z
N VAL A 1 17.39 21.81 8.22
CA VAL A 1 16.86 20.60 8.87
C VAL A 1 15.61 21.02 9.63
N PRO A 2 14.43 20.43 9.38
CA PRO A 2 13.25 20.78 10.17
C PRO A 2 13.50 20.39 11.63
N THR A 3 13.28 21.31 12.55
CA THR A 3 13.40 21.07 13.99
C THR A 3 12.07 20.52 14.48
N ILE A 4 12.03 19.24 14.85
CA ILE A 4 10.81 18.58 15.37
C ILE A 4 10.78 18.77 16.89
N PHE A 5 9.69 19.36 17.40
CA PHE A 5 9.38 19.42 18.84
C PHE A 5 8.01 18.76 19.06
N GLY A 6 7.93 17.81 19.99
CA GLY A 6 6.70 17.06 20.32
C GLY A 6 6.86 16.23 21.59
N SER A 7 5.75 15.88 22.25
CA SER A 7 5.76 14.93 23.38
C SER A 7 5.85 13.50 22.88
N SER A 8 6.56 12.64 23.62
CA SER A 8 6.72 11.21 23.33
C SER A 8 5.65 10.40 24.06
N VAL A 9 4.93 9.54 23.33
CA VAL A 9 4.21 8.40 23.89
C VAL A 9 4.80 7.13 23.29
N ASP A 10 4.87 6.06 24.07
CA ASP A 10 5.20 4.74 23.55
C ASP A 10 4.15 4.34 22.51
N GLY A 11 4.52 4.33 21.23
CA GLY A 11 3.62 3.97 20.12
C GLY A 11 3.57 4.96 18.95
N THR A 12 4.02 6.20 19.12
CA THR A 12 4.07 7.17 18.01
C THR A 12 5.31 7.02 17.14
N LYS A 13 5.18 7.14 15.80
CA LYS A 13 6.31 7.10 14.85
C LYS A 13 7.32 8.25 15.01
N ILE A 14 6.96 9.32 15.72
CA ILE A 14 7.79 10.50 15.93
C ILE A 14 8.21 10.58 17.39
N HIS A 15 9.48 10.25 17.65
CA HIS A 15 10.06 10.29 18.99
C HIS A 15 10.96 11.52 19.13
N ALA A 16 10.50 12.55 19.85
CA ALA A 16 11.38 13.66 20.24
C ALA A 16 12.28 13.22 21.41
N GLN A 17 13.58 13.55 21.35
CA GLN A 17 14.52 13.36 22.45
C GLN A 17 14.94 14.72 23.01
N GLY A 18 14.92 14.89 24.33
CA GLY A 18 15.61 16.00 25.00
C GLY A 18 14.88 16.68 26.16
N ALA A 19 13.59 16.42 26.38
CA ALA A 19 12.90 17.02 27.52
C ALA A 19 12.86 16.06 28.70
N ALA A 20 13.93 16.06 29.49
CA ALA A 20 13.75 15.83 30.92
C ALA A 20 12.70 16.87 31.38
N GLU A 21 11.54 16.39 31.83
CA GLU A 21 10.36 17.20 32.18
C GLU A 21 9.65 17.92 31.01
N CYS A 22 9.20 17.18 30.00
CA CYS A 22 8.12 17.71 29.15
C CYS A 22 6.78 17.53 29.89
N THR A 23 6.34 18.54 30.64
CA THR A 23 4.92 18.65 31.01
C THR A 23 4.09 18.62 29.73
N ARG A 24 3.16 17.65 29.61
CA ARG A 24 2.17 17.64 28.52
C ARG A 24 1.42 18.97 28.52
N VAL A 25 1.76 19.85 27.58
CA VAL A 25 1.05 21.14 27.38
C VAL A 25 -0.34 20.87 26.81
N ILE A 26 -0.46 19.81 26.00
CA ILE A 26 -1.70 19.34 25.38
C ILE A 26 -1.85 17.85 25.74
N PRO A 27 -3.06 17.36 26.03
CA PRO A 27 -3.29 15.96 26.40
C PRO A 27 -3.10 14.96 25.24
N HIS A 28 -2.81 15.45 24.03
CA HIS A 28 -2.65 14.67 22.81
C HIS A 28 -1.25 14.83 22.24
N ASP A 29 -0.80 13.85 21.46
CA ASP A 29 0.46 13.92 20.74
C ASP A 29 0.40 14.98 19.64
N TYR A 30 1.50 15.69 19.46
CA TYR A 30 1.60 16.79 18.51
C TYR A 30 2.99 16.84 17.88
N ILE A 31 3.04 17.33 16.66
CA ILE A 31 4.27 17.52 15.89
C ILE A 31 4.31 18.97 15.45
N ILE A 32 5.37 19.69 15.80
CA ILE A 32 5.64 21.02 15.29
C ILE A 32 6.62 20.89 14.12
N MET A 33 6.23 21.43 12.97
CA MET A 33 7.04 21.45 11.75
C MET A 33 6.98 22.82 11.07
N SER A 34 7.97 23.13 10.24
CA SER A 34 7.97 24.35 9.44
C SER A 34 6.86 24.28 8.39
N ARG A 35 6.05 25.34 8.29
CA ARG A 35 5.03 25.46 7.24
C ARG A 35 5.68 25.73 5.89
N LEU A 36 5.46 24.84 4.93
CA LEU A 36 5.86 25.05 3.54
C LEU A 36 4.86 25.99 2.82
N PRO A 37 5.29 26.75 1.79
CA PRO A 37 4.39 27.53 0.95
C PRO A 37 3.53 26.62 0.07
N GLY A 38 2.53 27.21 -0.60
CA GLY A 38 1.70 26.50 -1.58
C GLY A 38 0.36 26.00 -1.02
N VAL A 39 -0.33 25.26 -1.88
CA VAL A 39 -1.63 24.61 -1.60
C VAL A 39 -1.57 23.13 -1.98
N PRO A 40 -2.40 22.26 -1.39
CA PRO A 40 -2.55 20.87 -1.82
C PRO A 40 -2.86 20.75 -3.32
N LEU A 41 -2.26 19.79 -4.01
CA LEU A 41 -2.38 19.65 -5.46
C LEU A 41 -3.82 19.35 -5.88
N ASP A 42 -4.54 18.51 -5.12
CA ASP A 42 -5.95 18.19 -5.35
C ASP A 42 -6.84 19.44 -5.44
N SER A 43 -6.56 20.47 -4.63
CA SER A 43 -7.33 21.71 -4.59
C SER A 43 -7.25 22.55 -5.88
N VAL A 44 -6.26 22.29 -6.72
CA VAL A 44 -6.00 23.05 -7.96
C VAL A 44 -5.96 22.17 -9.21
N TRP A 45 -5.88 20.85 -9.06
CA TRP A 45 -5.69 19.88 -10.15
C TRP A 45 -6.73 19.99 -11.26
N ASP A 46 -8.01 20.13 -10.88
CA ASP A 46 -9.13 20.20 -11.83
C ASP A 46 -9.11 21.49 -12.67
N ASN A 47 -8.47 22.54 -12.17
CA ASN A 47 -8.34 23.84 -12.86
C ASN A 47 -7.05 23.96 -13.69
N MET A 48 -6.12 23.00 -13.60
CA MET A 48 -4.90 22.98 -14.39
C MET A 48 -5.19 22.51 -15.82
N SER A 49 -4.55 23.16 -16.80
CA SER A 49 -4.51 22.65 -18.16
C SER A 49 -3.71 21.33 -18.23
N LEU A 50 -3.95 20.55 -19.28
CA LEU A 50 -3.20 19.31 -19.54
C LEU A 50 -1.67 19.53 -19.58
N ALA A 51 -1.22 20.67 -20.12
CA ALA A 51 0.20 21.03 -20.15
C ALA A 51 0.77 21.29 -18.75
N GLU A 52 0.02 21.96 -17.89
CA GLU A 52 0.40 22.19 -16.49
C GLU A 52 0.41 20.89 -15.69
N ARG A 53 -0.60 20.03 -15.89
CA ARG A 53 -0.65 18.68 -15.30
C ARG A 53 0.57 17.85 -15.68
N LYS A 54 1.01 17.89 -16.95
CA LYS A 54 2.24 17.21 -17.40
C LYS A 54 3.50 17.72 -16.69
N GLN A 55 3.62 19.03 -16.47
CA GLN A 55 4.75 19.60 -15.69
C GLN A 55 4.77 19.11 -14.24
N VAL A 56 3.59 18.93 -13.63
CA VAL A 56 3.47 18.32 -12.30
C VAL A 56 3.85 16.85 -12.36
N VAL A 57 3.33 16.09 -13.34
CA VAL A 57 3.62 14.66 -13.54
C VAL A 57 5.11 14.38 -13.73
N ASP A 58 5.84 15.24 -14.44
CA ASP A 58 7.31 15.14 -14.58
C ASP A 58 8.01 15.13 -13.19
N GLN A 59 7.56 15.99 -12.28
CA GLN A 59 8.09 16.09 -10.92
C GLN A 59 7.62 14.92 -10.05
N VAL A 60 6.37 14.48 -10.19
CA VAL A 60 5.84 13.30 -9.48
C VAL A 60 6.66 12.06 -9.84
N ALA A 61 6.97 11.86 -11.12
CA ALA A 61 7.80 10.74 -11.58
C ALA A 61 9.22 10.81 -10.98
N GLU A 62 9.81 12.01 -10.90
CA GLU A 62 11.10 12.21 -10.24
C GLU A 62 11.05 11.90 -8.74
N VAL A 63 10.06 12.41 -8.02
CA VAL A 63 9.88 12.16 -6.59
C VAL A 63 9.71 10.67 -6.33
N PHE A 64 8.82 10.01 -7.09
CA PHE A 64 8.59 8.58 -6.96
C PHE A 64 9.86 7.76 -7.22
N ALA A 65 10.60 8.06 -8.30
CA ALA A 65 11.86 7.39 -8.59
C ALA A 65 12.91 7.58 -7.47
N ARG A 66 12.96 8.78 -6.87
CA ARG A 66 13.86 9.06 -5.74
C ARG A 66 13.47 8.31 -4.49
N LEU A 67 12.19 8.26 -4.11
CA LEU A 67 11.72 7.46 -2.98
C LEU A 67 12.07 5.99 -3.19
N ARG A 68 11.79 5.48 -4.38
CA ARG A 68 12.03 4.09 -4.75
C ARG A 68 13.51 3.68 -4.74
N SER A 69 14.42 4.63 -5.00
CA SER A 69 15.87 4.40 -4.95
C SER A 69 16.40 4.11 -3.53
N ILE A 70 15.60 4.41 -2.50
CA ILE A 70 15.97 4.14 -1.11
C ILE A 70 15.61 2.67 -0.81
N GLN A 71 16.62 1.81 -0.83
CA GLN A 71 16.46 0.40 -0.50
C GLN A 71 16.58 0.16 1.00
N LEU A 72 15.69 -0.69 1.51
CA LEU A 72 15.60 -1.10 2.91
C LEU A 72 15.81 -2.62 3.00
N SER A 73 16.22 -3.10 4.17
CA SER A 73 16.54 -4.51 4.39
C SER A 73 15.36 -5.36 4.87
N ALA A 74 14.23 -4.73 5.19
CA ALA A 74 13.06 -5.40 5.73
C ALA A 74 11.78 -4.61 5.46
N ILE A 75 10.65 -5.30 5.47
CA ILE A 75 9.30 -4.74 5.38
C ILE A 75 8.81 -4.36 6.78
N GLY A 76 8.26 -3.16 6.93
CA GLY A 76 7.77 -2.67 8.21
C GLY A 76 7.78 -1.15 8.31
N ASN A 77 7.25 -0.61 9.41
CA ASN A 77 7.26 0.83 9.66
C ASN A 77 8.56 1.28 10.34
N PHE A 78 8.84 2.58 10.27
CA PHE A 78 9.98 3.14 10.99
C PHE A 78 9.72 3.21 12.49
N VAL A 79 10.68 2.70 13.26
CA VAL A 79 10.73 2.81 14.72
C VAL A 79 12.05 3.42 15.15
N ARG A 80 12.12 3.84 16.41
CA ARG A 80 13.35 4.36 17.00
C ARG A 80 14.36 3.24 17.25
N GLY A 81 15.48 3.29 16.55
CA GLY A 81 16.61 2.40 16.77
C GLY A 81 17.62 2.95 17.79
N PRO A 82 18.74 2.22 18.00
CA PRO A 82 19.83 2.65 18.85
C PRO A 82 20.32 4.06 18.50
N ASN A 83 20.60 4.88 19.51
CA ASN A 83 21.03 6.27 19.36
C ASN A 83 20.03 7.18 18.62
N GLY A 84 18.75 6.79 18.57
CA GLY A 84 17.70 7.59 17.93
C GLY A 84 17.69 7.54 16.41
N ARG A 85 18.48 6.66 15.79
CA ARG A 85 18.43 6.46 14.33
C ARG A 85 17.15 5.74 13.94
N PRO A 86 16.44 6.15 12.87
CA PRO A 86 15.30 5.40 12.38
C PRO A 86 15.76 4.05 11.85
N ILE A 87 15.08 2.98 12.24
CA ILE A 87 15.26 1.62 11.72
C ILE A 87 13.90 1.09 11.27
N VAL A 88 13.89 0.11 10.37
CA VAL A 88 12.66 -0.61 10.05
C VAL A 88 12.33 -1.55 11.20
N GLY A 89 11.15 -1.36 11.78
CA GLY A 89 10.58 -2.17 12.85
C GLY A 89 9.27 -2.82 12.43
N PRO A 90 8.47 -3.29 13.39
CA PRO A 90 7.18 -3.92 13.10
C PRO A 90 6.23 -3.00 12.34
N MET A 91 5.32 -3.61 11.60
CA MET A 91 4.09 -2.99 11.11
C MET A 91 3.27 -2.51 12.31
N MET A 92 2.86 -1.24 12.23
CA MET A 92 1.92 -0.60 13.13
C MET A 92 0.63 -0.41 12.33
N GLU A 93 -0.30 -1.36 12.41
CA GLU A 93 -1.63 -1.14 11.84
C GLU A 93 -2.38 -0.12 12.68
N GLY A 94 -3.00 0.86 12.01
CA GLY A 94 -3.98 1.73 12.63
C GLY A 94 -5.22 0.92 13.00
N SER A 95 -5.43 0.68 14.30
CA SER A 95 -6.72 0.24 14.78
C SER A 95 -7.71 1.39 14.63
N SER A 96 -8.68 1.27 13.73
CA SER A 96 -9.83 2.18 13.66
C SER A 96 -10.69 2.16 14.93
N ASP A 97 -10.57 1.09 15.72
CA ASP A 97 -11.22 0.95 17.02
C ASP A 97 -10.15 0.79 18.09
N GLY A 98 -9.95 1.83 18.90
CA GLY A 98 -8.91 1.99 19.92
C GLY A 98 -8.98 1.02 21.10
N GLU A 99 -9.27 -0.25 20.85
CA GLU A 99 -9.20 -1.32 21.83
C GLU A 99 -8.15 -2.34 21.39
N ASP A 100 -7.20 -2.55 22.30
CA ASP A 100 -6.09 -3.51 22.28
C ASP A 100 -4.76 -3.03 21.65
N GLU A 101 -3.96 -2.33 22.46
CA GLU A 101 -2.51 -2.14 22.31
C GLU A 101 -1.71 -3.39 22.74
N GLY A 102 -2.29 -4.59 22.65
CA GLY A 102 -1.60 -5.83 22.99
C GLY A 102 -0.45 -6.15 22.01
N GLU A 103 0.58 -6.86 22.51
CA GLU A 103 1.73 -7.37 21.73
C GLU A 103 1.33 -8.17 20.46
N GLY A 104 0.07 -8.59 20.34
CA GLY A 104 -0.47 -9.36 19.22
C GLY A 104 -0.64 -8.62 17.88
N ARG A 105 -0.58 -7.27 17.83
CA ARG A 105 -0.73 -6.49 16.59
C ARG A 105 0.58 -6.01 15.95
N ARG A 106 1.69 -6.02 16.69
CA ARG A 106 3.02 -5.66 16.14
C ARG A 106 3.59 -6.84 15.36
N ARG A 107 3.65 -6.72 14.03
CA ARG A 107 4.10 -7.81 13.14
C ARG A 107 5.36 -7.42 12.36
N GLY A 108 6.31 -8.34 12.20
CA GLY A 108 7.58 -8.04 11.54
C GLY A 108 8.59 -7.35 12.47
N PRO A 109 9.63 -6.68 11.94
CA PRO A 109 9.88 -6.43 10.52
C PRO A 109 10.08 -7.74 9.75
N PHE A 110 9.60 -7.79 8.50
CA PHE A 110 9.67 -9.01 7.69
C PHE A 110 10.89 -8.98 6.77
N PRO A 111 11.67 -10.07 6.69
CA PRO A 111 12.86 -10.11 5.85
C PRO A 111 12.54 -10.23 4.36
N SER A 112 11.35 -10.72 4.01
CA SER A 112 10.94 -10.98 2.64
C SER A 112 9.46 -10.70 2.41
N TRP A 113 9.09 -10.54 1.14
CA TRP A 113 7.71 -10.39 0.72
C TRP A 113 6.85 -11.62 1.05
N SER A 114 7.37 -12.82 0.82
CA SER A 114 6.67 -14.08 1.15
C SER A 114 6.33 -14.16 2.64
N ALA A 115 7.29 -13.81 3.52
CA ALA A 115 7.06 -13.76 4.96
C ALA A 115 5.99 -12.73 5.34
N PHE A 116 6.00 -11.56 4.71
CA PHE A 116 5.00 -10.51 4.91
C PHE A 116 3.59 -10.98 4.50
N VAL A 117 3.42 -11.43 3.25
CA VAL A 117 2.12 -11.85 2.69
C VAL A 117 1.55 -13.03 3.47
N VAL A 118 2.35 -14.08 3.72
CA VAL A 118 1.89 -15.27 4.45
C VAL A 118 1.48 -14.92 5.87
N THR A 119 2.25 -14.06 6.56
CA THR A 119 1.90 -13.64 7.92
C THR A 119 0.61 -12.85 7.96
N ASN A 120 0.39 -11.95 6.99
CA ASN A 120 -0.87 -11.21 6.89
C ASN A 120 -2.05 -12.14 6.63
N ILE A 121 -1.93 -13.04 5.65
CA ILE A 121 -2.99 -14.03 5.34
C ILE A 121 -3.31 -14.90 6.56
N LYS A 122 -2.29 -15.45 7.26
CA LYS A 122 -2.49 -16.27 8.46
C LYS A 122 -3.18 -15.48 9.59
N GLN A 123 -2.85 -14.21 9.74
CA GLN A 123 -3.47 -13.35 10.73
C GLN A 123 -4.95 -13.09 10.41
N GLU A 124 -5.28 -12.81 9.14
CA GLU A 124 -6.67 -12.68 8.72
C GLU A 124 -7.46 -13.96 8.98
N ILE A 125 -6.92 -15.13 8.62
CA ILE A 125 -7.55 -16.43 8.93
C ILE A 125 -7.79 -16.60 10.43
N LYS A 126 -6.82 -16.23 11.27
CA LYS A 126 -6.98 -16.30 12.72
C LYS A 126 -8.16 -15.46 13.20
N TYR A 127 -8.30 -14.23 12.70
CA TYR A 127 -9.46 -13.40 13.01
C TYR A 127 -10.77 -14.01 12.49
N MET A 128 -10.76 -14.61 11.29
CA MET A 128 -11.94 -15.32 10.75
C MET A 128 -12.39 -16.45 11.67
N LEU A 129 -11.46 -17.30 12.11
CA LEU A 129 -11.76 -18.49 12.92
C LEU A 129 -12.25 -18.14 14.34
N GLN A 130 -11.93 -16.94 14.83
CA GLN A 130 -12.43 -16.44 16.11
C GLN A 130 -13.88 -15.93 16.03
N SER A 131 -14.42 -15.71 14.82
CA SER A 131 -15.80 -15.31 14.59
C SER A 131 -16.71 -16.54 14.41
N GLU A 132 -17.37 -16.98 15.49
CA GLU A 132 -18.24 -18.18 15.51
C GLU A 132 -19.36 -18.17 14.45
N ASN A 133 -19.83 -16.99 14.02
CA ASN A 133 -20.99 -16.84 13.13
C ASN A 133 -20.72 -17.04 11.62
N LYS A 134 -19.48 -17.37 11.22
CA LYS A 134 -19.04 -17.33 9.80
C LYS A 134 -18.32 -18.62 9.32
N PHE A 135 -18.41 -19.70 10.09
CA PHE A 135 -17.58 -20.91 9.89
C PHE A 135 -17.86 -21.64 8.57
N VAL A 136 -19.12 -21.76 8.14
CA VAL A 136 -19.49 -22.56 6.94
C VAL A 136 -18.98 -21.91 5.66
N GLU A 137 -19.16 -20.59 5.53
CA GLU A 137 -18.72 -19.81 4.38
C GLU A 137 -17.19 -19.72 4.33
N THR A 138 -16.54 -19.52 5.47
CA THR A 138 -15.06 -19.45 5.54
C THR A 138 -14.42 -20.80 5.20
N THR A 139 -15.00 -21.91 5.66
CA THR A 139 -14.46 -23.27 5.41
C THR A 139 -14.31 -23.60 3.92
N ALA A 140 -15.18 -23.07 3.06
CA ALA A 140 -15.10 -23.26 1.61
C ALA A 140 -13.80 -22.69 1.00
N TYR A 141 -13.20 -21.69 1.64
CA TYR A 141 -11.96 -21.04 1.19
C TYR A 141 -10.72 -21.54 1.94
N LEU A 142 -10.86 -22.03 3.18
CA LEU A 142 -9.71 -22.40 4.03
C LEU A 142 -8.71 -23.33 3.35
N LEU A 143 -9.18 -24.43 2.73
CA LEU A 143 -8.28 -25.39 2.06
C LEU A 143 -7.49 -24.76 0.91
N ARG A 144 -8.13 -23.85 0.16
CA ARG A 144 -7.51 -23.15 -0.97
C ARG A 144 -6.54 -22.08 -0.49
N ILE A 145 -6.86 -21.40 0.61
CA ILE A 145 -5.97 -20.43 1.25
C ILE A 145 -4.76 -21.14 1.88
N GLU A 146 -4.94 -22.31 2.50
CA GLU A 146 -3.82 -23.15 2.97
C GLU A 146 -2.93 -23.60 1.80
N THR A 147 -3.54 -24.00 0.68
CA THR A 147 -2.81 -24.32 -0.55
C THR A 147 -2.02 -23.09 -1.05
N LEU A 148 -2.61 -21.89 -0.99
CA LEU A 148 -1.93 -20.65 -1.34
C LEU A 148 -0.72 -20.38 -0.43
N ILE A 149 -0.89 -20.49 0.89
CA ILE A 149 0.20 -20.32 1.87
C ILE A 149 1.36 -21.27 1.51
N ASN A 150 1.08 -22.55 1.30
CA ASN A 150 2.10 -23.55 0.93
C ASN A 150 2.76 -23.22 -0.41
N THR A 151 2.00 -22.68 -1.37
CA THR A 151 2.51 -22.29 -2.69
C THR A 151 3.43 -21.08 -2.61
N ILE A 152 3.13 -20.10 -1.75
CA ILE A 152 4.01 -18.95 -1.47
C ILE A 152 5.27 -19.39 -0.72
N GLU A 153 5.12 -20.17 0.36
CA GLU A 153 6.24 -20.62 1.19
C GLU A 153 7.22 -21.53 0.43
N SER A 154 6.74 -22.29 -0.56
CA SER A 154 7.59 -23.11 -1.43
C SER A 154 8.27 -22.35 -2.58
N GLY A 155 7.98 -21.05 -2.74
CA GLY A 155 8.47 -20.21 -3.84
C GLY A 155 7.89 -20.60 -5.21
N ASP A 156 6.78 -21.33 -5.22
CA ASP A 156 6.24 -21.88 -6.45
C ASP A 156 5.51 -20.83 -7.30
N LEU A 157 4.94 -19.78 -6.68
CA LEU A 157 4.35 -18.66 -7.41
C LEU A 157 5.40 -17.93 -8.25
N GLU A 158 6.55 -17.63 -7.66
CA GLU A 158 7.67 -16.99 -8.34
C GLU A 158 8.19 -17.86 -9.49
N ARG A 159 8.22 -19.19 -9.34
CA ARG A 159 8.57 -20.10 -10.44
C ARG A 159 7.52 -20.13 -11.55
N ARG A 160 6.22 -20.10 -11.21
CA ARG A 160 5.12 -20.15 -12.17
C ARG A 160 4.99 -18.86 -12.97
N PHE A 161 5.17 -17.72 -12.32
CA PHE A 161 4.85 -16.40 -12.86
C PHE A 161 6.07 -15.49 -13.09
N GLY A 162 7.24 -15.84 -12.54
CA GLY A 162 8.46 -15.05 -12.69
C GLY A 162 9.15 -15.17 -14.05
N SER A 163 8.89 -16.25 -14.80
CA SER A 163 9.54 -16.56 -16.09
C SER A 163 9.08 -15.72 -17.29
N GLY A 164 8.28 -14.67 -17.07
CA GLY A 164 7.85 -13.71 -18.09
C GLY A 164 8.73 -12.47 -18.25
N SER A 165 9.73 -12.22 -17.37
CA SER A 165 10.65 -11.09 -17.57
C SER A 165 11.57 -11.40 -18.75
N THR A 166 11.38 -10.62 -19.82
CA THR A 166 12.24 -10.60 -21.01
C THR A 166 13.68 -10.28 -20.57
N LYS A 167 14.67 -10.69 -21.37
CA LYS A 167 16.13 -10.57 -21.16
C LYS A 167 16.69 -9.13 -20.96
N MET A 168 16.01 -8.25 -20.25
CA MET A 168 16.43 -6.89 -19.96
C MET A 168 16.47 -6.55 -18.47
N ASP A 169 16.24 -7.53 -17.59
CA ASP A 169 16.56 -7.44 -16.17
C ASP A 169 17.78 -8.31 -15.86
N THR A 170 18.99 -7.79 -16.10
CA THR A 170 20.18 -8.36 -15.43
C THR A 170 20.21 -7.85 -13.99
N LEU A 171 19.25 -8.30 -13.18
CA LEU A 171 19.56 -8.56 -11.78
C LEU A 171 20.05 -10.02 -11.73
N PRO A 172 21.21 -10.29 -11.11
CA PRO A 172 21.72 -11.66 -10.99
C PRO A 172 20.66 -12.62 -10.45
N GLU A 173 20.66 -13.87 -10.93
CA GLU A 173 19.90 -14.96 -10.31
C GLU A 173 20.16 -14.95 -8.79
N GLY A 174 19.11 -14.78 -8.00
CA GLY A 174 19.19 -14.70 -6.54
C GLY A 174 19.03 -13.30 -5.92
N VAL A 175 18.78 -12.24 -6.70
CA VAL A 175 18.31 -10.97 -6.12
C VAL A 175 16.80 -11.03 -5.92
N GLU A 176 16.40 -11.42 -4.72
CA GLU A 176 15.04 -11.22 -4.21
C GLU A 176 14.66 -9.74 -4.37
N GLN A 177 13.43 -9.47 -4.84
CA GLN A 177 13.00 -8.13 -5.23
C GLN A 177 13.20 -7.12 -4.10
N SER A 178 13.58 -5.90 -4.49
CA SER A 178 14.10 -4.93 -3.55
C SER A 178 12.98 -4.34 -2.67
N ILE A 179 13.14 -4.42 -1.36
CA ILE A 179 12.27 -3.73 -0.42
C ILE A 179 12.63 -2.25 -0.48
N SER A 180 11.67 -1.41 -0.88
CA SER A 180 11.89 0.02 -1.09
C SER A 180 11.18 0.85 -0.03
N PHE A 181 11.67 2.06 0.18
CA PHE A 181 10.93 3.08 0.91
C PHE A 181 9.71 3.49 0.10
N LEU A 182 8.53 3.36 0.71
CA LEU A 182 7.27 3.82 0.14
C LEU A 182 6.66 4.93 1.00
N HIS A 183 5.90 5.81 0.36
CA HIS A 183 5.12 6.83 1.08
C HIS A 183 3.90 6.21 1.77
N GLY A 184 3.24 5.26 1.08
CA GLY A 184 2.08 4.53 1.60
C GLY A 184 0.73 5.24 1.39
N ASP A 185 0.74 6.54 1.12
CA ASP A 185 -0.43 7.34 0.72
C ASP A 185 -0.04 8.40 -0.32
N PHE A 186 0.46 7.95 -1.48
CA PHE A 186 1.05 8.81 -2.51
C PHE A 186 -0.03 9.51 -3.37
N GLU A 187 -0.85 10.32 -2.71
CA GLU A 187 -2.02 11.00 -3.27
C GLU A 187 -1.80 12.52 -3.41
N SER A 188 -2.54 13.15 -4.33
CA SER A 188 -2.39 14.58 -4.64
C SER A 188 -2.63 15.51 -3.44
N ARG A 189 -3.51 15.12 -2.50
CA ARG A 189 -3.75 15.84 -1.23
C ARG A 189 -2.50 15.98 -0.35
N ASN A 190 -1.56 15.04 -0.49
CA ASN A 190 -0.30 15.00 0.27
C ASN A 190 0.83 15.74 -0.45
N MET A 191 0.57 16.36 -1.61
CA MET A 191 1.56 17.12 -2.38
C MET A 191 1.23 18.61 -2.36
N LEU A 192 2.16 19.45 -1.92
CA LEU A 192 2.00 20.90 -1.96
C LEU A 192 2.59 21.48 -3.24
N VAL A 193 1.88 22.41 -3.87
CA VAL A 193 2.29 23.10 -5.11
C VAL A 193 2.22 24.62 -5.03
N VAL A 194 3.12 25.28 -5.78
CA VAL A 194 3.07 26.71 -6.12
C VAL A 194 3.09 26.81 -7.65
N GLY A 195 1.95 27.17 -8.25
CA GLY A 195 1.76 26.99 -9.68
C GLY A 195 1.85 25.51 -10.05
N THR A 196 2.75 25.14 -10.95
CA THR A 196 3.03 23.74 -11.32
C THR A 196 4.18 23.11 -10.55
N LYS A 197 4.84 23.85 -9.64
CA LYS A 197 6.02 23.35 -8.93
C LYS A 197 5.62 22.65 -7.63
N ILE A 198 6.04 21.40 -7.46
CA ILE A 198 5.94 20.67 -6.19
C ILE A 198 6.95 21.28 -5.21
N VAL A 199 6.45 21.70 -4.04
CA VAL A 199 7.24 22.34 -2.98
C VAL A 199 7.28 21.54 -1.69
N GLY A 200 6.44 20.51 -1.55
CA GLY A 200 6.41 19.65 -0.39
C GLY A 200 5.67 18.34 -0.63
N LEU A 201 6.11 17.30 0.06
CA LEU A 201 5.39 16.04 0.25
C LEU A 201 5.11 15.93 1.76
N LEU A 202 3.88 15.59 2.12
CA LEU A 202 3.36 15.56 3.47
C LEU A 202 2.81 14.17 3.80
N ASP A 203 2.53 13.96 5.08
CA ASP A 203 1.77 12.81 5.57
C ASP A 203 2.40 11.43 5.32
N PHE A 204 3.60 11.25 5.90
CA PHE A 204 4.33 9.99 5.89
C PHE A 204 3.81 8.99 6.94
N GLU A 205 2.55 9.12 7.38
CA GLU A 205 2.01 8.27 8.43
C GLU A 205 1.90 6.80 8.01
N PHE A 206 1.83 6.50 6.71
CA PHE A 206 1.84 5.14 6.17
C PHE A 206 3.20 4.71 5.63
N ALA A 207 4.23 5.55 5.75
CA ALA A 207 5.54 5.27 5.17
C ALA A 207 6.28 4.13 5.88
N GLY A 208 7.12 3.44 5.12
CA GLY A 208 7.87 2.28 5.61
C GLY A 208 8.67 1.59 4.53
N GLY A 209 9.31 0.49 4.91
CA GLY A 209 9.86 -0.47 3.96
C GLY A 209 8.77 -1.41 3.51
N PHE A 210 8.60 -1.55 2.21
CA PHE A 210 7.55 -2.37 1.65
C PHE A 210 7.96 -3.03 0.34
N PRO A 211 7.25 -4.10 -0.05
CA PRO A 211 7.34 -4.67 -1.37
C PRO A 211 7.10 -3.60 -2.40
N SER A 212 7.97 -3.58 -3.39
CA SER A 212 8.09 -2.49 -4.32
C SER A 212 6.81 -2.26 -5.15
N GLU A 213 6.02 -3.31 -5.39
CA GLU A 213 4.70 -3.29 -6.03
C GLU A 213 3.61 -2.55 -5.23
N GLN A 214 3.78 -2.39 -3.92
CA GLN A 214 2.69 -1.97 -3.05
C GLN A 214 2.28 -0.50 -3.26
N GLU A 215 3.20 0.39 -3.61
CA GLU A 215 2.85 1.79 -3.90
C GLU A 215 1.95 1.90 -5.14
N TRP A 216 2.13 0.99 -6.11
CA TRP A 216 1.25 0.93 -7.28
C TRP A 216 -0.16 0.49 -6.92
N CYS A 217 -0.35 -0.27 -5.85
CA CYS A 217 -1.67 -0.74 -5.45
C CYS A 217 -2.34 0.16 -4.39
N ALA A 218 -1.57 1.02 -3.72
CA ALA A 218 -2.00 1.87 -2.61
C ALA A 218 -2.02 3.38 -2.91
N GLY A 219 -1.38 3.82 -4.00
CA GLY A 219 -1.34 5.23 -4.40
C GLY A 219 -1.67 5.44 -5.87
N PHE A 220 -1.52 6.70 -6.30
CA PHE A 220 -1.76 7.16 -7.68
C PHE A 220 -3.20 7.04 -8.18
N GLU A 221 -4.19 6.97 -7.28
CA GLU A 221 -5.60 6.93 -7.69
C GLU A 221 -5.95 8.16 -8.53
N TRP A 222 -5.47 9.34 -8.12
CA TRP A 222 -5.65 10.61 -8.83
C TRP A 222 -5.04 10.66 -10.25
N LEU A 223 -4.10 9.76 -10.58
CA LEU A 223 -3.51 9.62 -11.92
C LEU A 223 -4.06 8.42 -12.70
N MET A 224 -5.04 7.68 -12.15
CA MET A 224 -5.50 6.41 -12.71
C MET A 224 -4.35 5.40 -12.91
N ALA A 225 -3.23 5.56 -12.19
CA ALA A 225 -2.05 4.71 -12.31
C ALA A 225 -1.99 3.65 -11.20
N ARG A 226 -3.00 3.64 -10.32
CA ARG A 226 -3.20 2.57 -9.35
C ARG A 226 -3.46 1.24 -10.09
N ALA A 227 -2.78 0.19 -9.65
CA ALA A 227 -3.01 -1.17 -10.08
C ALA A 227 -4.27 -1.70 -9.37
N GLU A 228 -5.41 -1.55 -10.04
CA GLU A 228 -6.72 -1.99 -9.56
C GLU A 228 -6.84 -3.52 -9.49
N ASP A 229 -7.83 -4.03 -8.75
CA ASP A 229 -8.15 -5.45 -8.69
C ASP A 229 -8.55 -5.92 -10.09
N PRO A 230 -7.79 -6.86 -10.72
CA PRO A 230 -8.11 -7.34 -12.05
C PRO A 230 -9.44 -8.10 -12.12
N PHE A 231 -10.02 -8.47 -10.98
CA PHE A 231 -11.28 -9.20 -10.88
C PHE A 231 -12.47 -8.35 -10.44
N ASP A 232 -12.26 -7.10 -10.01
CA ASP A 232 -13.35 -6.15 -9.74
C ASP A 232 -13.78 -5.46 -11.04
N GLU A 233 -14.90 -5.89 -11.62
CA GLU A 233 -15.43 -5.30 -12.86
C GLU A 233 -15.76 -3.80 -12.75
N GLY A 234 -16.09 -3.32 -11.55
CA GLY A 234 -16.34 -1.89 -11.32
C GLY A 234 -15.07 -1.07 -11.43
N GLU A 235 -13.96 -1.56 -10.87
CA GLU A 235 -12.65 -0.92 -11.04
C GLU A 235 -12.16 -1.04 -12.49
N GLN A 236 -12.32 -2.21 -13.12
CA GLN A 236 -11.99 -2.37 -14.54
C GLN A 236 -12.84 -1.47 -15.45
N GLU A 237 -14.10 -1.21 -15.10
CA GLU A 237 -14.97 -0.28 -15.81
C GLU A 237 -14.50 1.18 -15.68
N LYS A 238 -14.04 1.61 -14.50
CA LYS A 238 -13.44 2.95 -14.33
C LYS A 238 -12.24 3.15 -15.27
N LEU A 239 -11.38 2.14 -15.40
CA LEU A 239 -10.23 2.19 -16.31
C LEU A 239 -10.68 2.25 -17.78
N ARG A 240 -11.73 1.52 -18.17
CA ARG A 240 -12.29 1.57 -19.52
C ARG A 240 -12.92 2.93 -19.85
N ASN A 241 -13.49 3.59 -18.84
CA ASN A 241 -14.22 4.86 -18.97
C ASN A 241 -13.36 6.10 -18.73
N MET A 242 -12.02 5.99 -18.74
CA MET A 242 -11.14 7.15 -18.67
C MET A 242 -11.40 8.14 -19.80
N SER A 243 -11.42 9.42 -19.44
CA SER A 243 -11.37 10.51 -20.43
C SER A 243 -10.06 10.50 -21.21
N ASP A 244 -10.05 11.14 -22.39
CA ASP A 244 -8.86 11.25 -23.22
C ASP A 244 -7.70 11.93 -22.47
N ASP A 245 -7.98 12.98 -21.69
CA ASP A 245 -7.00 13.67 -20.85
C ASP A 245 -6.40 12.76 -19.76
N GLN A 246 -7.24 11.94 -19.09
CA GLN A 246 -6.76 10.98 -18.08
C GLN A 246 -5.88 9.92 -18.72
N ARG A 247 -6.30 9.37 -19.86
CA ARG A 247 -5.52 8.37 -20.60
C ARG A 247 -4.19 8.93 -21.05
N GLU A 248 -4.18 10.15 -21.59
CA GLU A 248 -2.95 10.81 -22.03
C GLU A 248 -1.99 11.07 -20.86
N LEU A 249 -2.50 11.49 -19.69
CA LEU A 249 -1.66 11.69 -18.49
C LEU A 249 -1.10 10.38 -17.95
N LEU A 250 -1.91 9.32 -17.88
CA LEU A 250 -1.46 8.00 -17.46
C LEU A 250 -0.36 7.48 -18.39
N GLU A 251 -0.59 7.49 -19.71
CA GLU A 251 0.40 7.06 -20.70
C GLU A 251 1.68 7.90 -20.62
N TYR A 252 1.54 9.21 -20.41
CA TYR A 252 2.66 10.13 -20.23
C TYR A 252 3.50 9.78 -19.00
N PHE A 253 2.84 9.57 -17.85
CA PHE A 253 3.48 9.21 -16.59
C PHE A 253 4.23 7.88 -16.70
N LEU A 254 3.57 6.84 -17.22
CA LEU A 254 4.17 5.52 -17.40
C LEU A 254 5.36 5.55 -18.37
N ARG A 255 5.26 6.35 -19.44
CA ARG A 255 6.37 6.54 -20.39
C ARG A 255 7.58 7.19 -19.72
N ILE A 256 7.38 8.25 -18.93
CA ILE A 256 8.49 8.90 -18.21
C ILE A 256 9.16 7.93 -17.26
N LEU A 257 8.38 7.21 -16.46
CA LEU A 257 8.92 6.23 -15.52
C LEU A 257 9.76 5.17 -16.21
N LYS A 258 9.27 4.62 -17.32
CA LYS A 258 10.00 3.64 -18.11
C LYS A 258 11.25 4.22 -18.75
N ASP A 259 11.11 5.30 -19.52
CA ASP A 259 12.17 5.80 -20.40
C ASP A 259 13.26 6.53 -19.62
N LYS A 260 12.91 7.27 -18.56
CA LYS A 260 13.85 8.10 -17.79
C LYS A 260 14.40 7.39 -16.56
N TYR A 261 13.58 6.57 -15.90
CA TYR A 261 13.93 5.97 -14.61
C TYR A 261 14.03 4.44 -14.64
N GLY A 262 13.71 3.80 -15.77
CA GLY A 262 13.73 2.34 -15.89
C GLY A 262 12.68 1.63 -15.01
N LEU A 263 11.62 2.35 -14.62
CA LEU A 263 10.56 1.84 -13.75
C LEU A 263 9.35 1.40 -14.57
N GLN A 264 8.91 0.17 -14.36
CA GLN A 264 7.70 -0.37 -14.99
C GLN A 264 6.58 -0.53 -13.94
N PRO A 265 5.33 -0.22 -14.30
CA PRO A 265 4.19 -0.49 -13.43
C PRO A 265 3.94 -1.99 -13.33
N TYR A 266 3.38 -2.42 -12.19
CA TYR A 266 2.85 -3.76 -12.02
C TYR A 266 1.45 -3.82 -12.62
N GLY A 267 1.09 -4.97 -13.20
CA GLY A 267 -0.24 -5.16 -13.77
C GLY A 267 -0.25 -6.25 -14.82
N LYS A 268 -1.25 -6.21 -15.70
CA LYS A 268 -1.41 -7.17 -16.79
C LYS A 268 -0.11 -7.33 -17.57
N ASP A 269 0.30 -8.57 -17.79
CA ASP A 269 1.54 -8.97 -18.51
C ASP A 269 2.86 -8.64 -17.79
N HIS A 270 2.88 -7.85 -16.72
CA HIS A 270 4.07 -7.56 -15.91
C HIS A 270 3.81 -7.76 -14.41
N GLN A 271 4.25 -8.90 -13.88
CA GLN A 271 4.17 -9.22 -12.45
C GLN A 271 2.73 -9.14 -11.87
N GLU A 272 1.71 -9.38 -12.70
CA GLU A 272 0.28 -9.31 -12.36
C GLU A 272 -0.09 -10.09 -11.09
N TYR A 273 0.49 -11.29 -10.88
CA TYR A 273 0.21 -12.12 -9.71
C TYR A 273 0.49 -11.41 -8.38
N LYS A 274 1.38 -10.41 -8.35
CA LYS A 274 1.65 -9.60 -7.15
C LYS A 274 0.54 -8.61 -6.84
N VAL A 275 -0.04 -8.01 -7.89
CA VAL A 275 -1.23 -7.16 -7.77
C VAL A 275 -2.40 -8.01 -7.27
N VAL A 276 -2.57 -9.21 -7.85
CA VAL A 276 -3.57 -10.19 -7.39
C VAL A 276 -3.39 -10.53 -5.91
N LEU A 277 -2.15 -10.79 -5.46
CA LEU A 277 -1.87 -11.12 -4.05
C LEU A 277 -2.06 -9.93 -3.10
N TYR A 278 -1.84 -8.71 -3.56
CA TYR A 278 -2.12 -7.50 -2.78
C TYR A 278 -3.63 -7.40 -2.50
N HIS A 279 -4.46 -7.42 -3.54
CA HIS A 279 -5.92 -7.30 -3.40
C HIS A 279 -6.55 -8.52 -2.72
N LEU A 280 -6.00 -9.72 -2.94
CA LEU A 280 -6.43 -10.93 -2.25
C LEU A 280 -6.25 -10.80 -0.73
N GLN A 281 -5.22 -10.14 -0.21
CA GLN A 281 -5.08 -9.92 1.24
C GLN A 281 -6.23 -9.10 1.82
N VAL A 282 -6.71 -8.08 1.09
CA VAL A 282 -7.87 -7.27 1.49
C VAL A 282 -9.17 -8.07 1.44
N ASN A 283 -9.29 -8.97 0.45
CA ASN A 283 -10.49 -9.78 0.25
C ASN A 283 -10.54 -11.04 1.12
N ILE A 284 -9.40 -11.53 1.65
CA ILE A 284 -9.36 -12.64 2.61
C ILE A 284 -9.96 -12.22 3.95
N ALA A 285 -9.84 -10.94 4.33
CA ALA A 285 -10.52 -10.41 5.50
C ALA A 285 -12.03 -10.37 5.24
N PRO A 286 -12.85 -11.14 5.96
CA PRO A 286 -14.27 -11.26 5.68
C PRO A 286 -15.07 -10.15 6.36
N TRP A 287 -14.58 -8.91 6.29
CA TRP A 287 -15.40 -7.74 6.62
C TRP A 287 -16.70 -7.74 5.80
N TRP A 288 -16.66 -8.39 4.63
CA TRP A 288 -17.80 -8.63 3.78
C TRP A 288 -18.60 -9.91 4.05
N LEU A 289 -18.24 -10.79 4.98
CA LEU A 289 -19.15 -11.87 5.36
C LEU A 289 -20.32 -11.28 6.16
N ARG A 290 -21.56 -11.68 5.82
CA ARG A 290 -22.77 -11.17 6.48
C ARG A 290 -22.66 -11.41 7.98
N ASP A 291 -22.75 -10.34 8.74
CA ASP A 291 -23.08 -10.44 10.16
C ASP A 291 -24.54 -10.87 10.27
N THR A 292 -24.76 -12.10 10.72
CA THR A 292 -26.09 -12.69 10.90
C THR A 292 -26.88 -12.02 12.02
N SER A 293 -26.22 -11.24 12.90
CA SER A 293 -26.87 -10.42 13.93
C SER A 293 -27.41 -9.08 13.40
N ARG A 294 -27.00 -8.68 12.18
CA ARG A 294 -27.48 -7.47 11.52
C ARG A 294 -28.61 -7.83 10.54
N GLU A 295 -29.83 -7.41 10.88
CA GLU A 295 -31.03 -7.69 10.07
C GLU A 295 -31.05 -6.91 8.75
N ASP A 296 -30.52 -5.68 8.72
CA ASP A 296 -30.60 -4.79 7.56
C ASP A 296 -29.23 -4.50 6.92
N TRP A 297 -29.09 -4.91 5.66
CA TRP A 297 -27.97 -4.60 4.79
C TRP A 297 -28.45 -3.77 3.61
N THR A 298 -27.73 -2.69 3.29
CA THR A 298 -28.00 -1.92 2.07
C THR A 298 -27.65 -2.74 0.83
N GLU A 299 -28.28 -2.43 -0.30
CA GLU A 299 -27.97 -3.04 -1.59
C GLU A 299 -26.49 -2.83 -1.96
N LYS A 300 -25.97 -1.61 -1.72
CA LYS A 300 -24.55 -1.28 -1.94
C LYS A 300 -23.62 -2.19 -1.14
N GLN A 301 -23.89 -2.38 0.15
CA GLN A 301 -23.06 -3.26 0.99
C GLN A 301 -23.13 -4.71 0.49
N THR A 302 -24.33 -5.22 0.19
CA THR A 302 -24.48 -6.58 -0.35
C THR A 302 -23.71 -6.77 -1.66
N GLN A 303 -23.74 -5.75 -2.54
CA GLN A 303 -23.01 -5.80 -3.80
C GLN A 303 -21.50 -5.77 -3.58
N SER A 304 -20.98 -4.87 -2.74
CA SER A 304 -19.55 -4.84 -2.38
C SER A 304 -19.07 -6.17 -1.82
N MET A 305 -19.89 -6.82 -0.99
CA MET A 305 -19.53 -8.12 -0.44
C MET A 305 -19.46 -9.22 -1.49
N LYS A 306 -20.42 -9.22 -2.43
CA LYS A 306 -20.44 -10.18 -3.54
C LYS A 306 -19.23 -9.98 -4.45
N THR A 307 -18.86 -8.72 -4.73
CA THR A 307 -17.67 -8.40 -5.52
C THR A 307 -16.41 -8.92 -4.84
N ALA A 308 -16.21 -8.66 -3.54
CA ALA A 308 -15.04 -9.15 -2.80
C ALA A 308 -14.94 -10.68 -2.78
N ALA A 309 -16.08 -11.38 -2.61
CA ALA A 309 -16.13 -12.85 -2.64
C ALA A 309 -15.78 -13.43 -4.03
N ASP A 310 -16.26 -12.80 -5.10
CA ASP A 310 -15.94 -13.20 -6.48
C ASP A 310 -14.47 -12.92 -6.82
N SER A 311 -13.96 -11.74 -6.44
CA SER A 311 -12.54 -11.40 -6.56
C SER A 311 -11.65 -12.41 -5.84
N LEU A 312 -11.98 -12.80 -4.61
CA LEU A 312 -11.23 -13.82 -3.86
C LEU A 312 -11.22 -15.17 -4.60
N ASP A 313 -12.39 -15.64 -5.05
CA ASP A 313 -12.50 -16.92 -5.76
C ASP A 313 -11.70 -16.93 -7.07
N ARG A 314 -11.80 -15.85 -7.86
CA ARG A 314 -11.07 -15.65 -9.12
C ARG A 314 -9.57 -15.53 -8.90
N ALA A 315 -9.14 -14.81 -7.86
CA ALA A 315 -7.74 -14.69 -7.48
C ALA A 315 -7.14 -16.04 -7.10
N LEU A 316 -7.81 -16.82 -6.24
CA LEU A 316 -7.35 -18.16 -5.88
C LEU A 316 -7.30 -19.08 -7.11
N LYS A 317 -8.30 -19.02 -8.02
CA LYS A 317 -8.29 -19.77 -9.29
C LYS A 317 -7.12 -19.37 -10.18
N TYR A 318 -6.85 -18.07 -10.34
CA TYR A 318 -5.74 -17.54 -11.12
C TYR A 318 -4.39 -18.05 -10.58
N LEU A 319 -4.23 -18.03 -9.26
CA LEU A 319 -3.04 -18.53 -8.56
C LEU A 319 -2.95 -20.08 -8.53
N ARG A 320 -3.99 -20.77 -9.04
CA ARG A 320 -4.13 -22.23 -9.06
C ARG A 320 -4.13 -22.84 -7.65
N CYS A 321 -4.91 -22.23 -6.77
CA CYS A 321 -5.13 -22.61 -5.38
C CYS A 321 -6.62 -22.89 -5.09
#